data_AF-A0A6J1AE55-F1
#
_entry.id   AF-A0A6J1AE55-F1
#
_cell.length_a   1.000
_cell.length_b   1.000
_cell.length_c   1.000
_cell.angle_alpha   90.00
_cell.angle_beta   90.00
_cell.angle_gamma   90.00
#
_symmetry.space_group_name_H-M   'P 1'
#
loop_
_entity.id
_entity.type
_entity.pdbx_description
1 polymer ?
#
loop_
_entity_poly.entity_id
_entity_poly.type
_entity_poly.pdbx_seq_one_letter_code
_entity_poly.pdbx_strand_id
1 'polypeptide(L)'
;MSNNEEITSKRLKCLMMEHPFSSLQKCLKCELRFSPDPETSMGLVQHEGGPCGVLATIQAFVLKHLLFFPDELVKVTPNIPQNLSSRRSSKNQYVALNNFAAFTEDAKARALVKSMGEILFLCGNNKRAVIATLNAIGYGIEGSEDSPKDVTIVQALEGLSIETSSDLQKVLRVDTYTTPASAFKRLEAMIPVFQSRMGALLFLISALLSRGLDWVQADRDDPSLPLVTAPFGHASQEIVNLLLCGQAVPNVFDGRMDLGGGMFLKGISTNVEVGFLTLLESLNFCKVGQNLKCPKWPIWVVGSESHYTVLFALDTAVQDENELEERESQIRKAFDAQDQSGGGGFISVEGFHQVLRETNIRLPSEKLDSLCSSGFIVWSEFWQVILDLDKSLGGLKDSTGQMGRKVFDLYHFNGIAKSDLNGSQATSGGETPIQRPRLTKLRVSVPPRWTPEEFMADVAVPSGAAGSESSGKDTEVAKPEPPQHAPLVDCIRTRWPRAVCNWAGDPPSIV
;
A
#
# COMPACT_ATOMS: atom_id res chain seq x y z
N MET A 1 -21.17 -18.09 -28.38
CA MET A 1 -20.26 -17.93 -27.22
C MET A 1 -18.80 -17.79 -27.65
N SER A 2 -18.32 -18.46 -28.71
CA SER A 2 -16.91 -18.38 -29.16
C SER A 2 -16.38 -17.00 -29.58
N ASN A 3 -17.19 -16.19 -30.29
CA ASN A 3 -16.72 -14.87 -30.77
C ASN A 3 -16.44 -13.87 -29.63
N ASN A 4 -17.21 -13.92 -28.53
CA ASN A 4 -17.06 -12.95 -27.43
C ASN A 4 -15.83 -13.26 -26.56
N GLU A 5 -15.51 -14.55 -26.41
CA GLU A 5 -14.32 -15.03 -25.71
C GLU A 5 -13.04 -14.78 -26.52
N GLU A 6 -13.07 -14.93 -27.85
CA GLU A 6 -11.94 -14.63 -28.72
C GLU A 6 -11.58 -13.13 -28.70
N ILE A 7 -12.60 -12.27 -28.72
CA ILE A 7 -12.44 -10.82 -28.56
C ILE A 7 -11.83 -10.50 -27.18
N THR A 8 -12.30 -11.17 -26.13
CA THR A 8 -11.79 -10.96 -24.77
C THR A 8 -10.32 -11.34 -24.65
N SER A 9 -9.91 -12.49 -25.21
CA SER A 9 -8.49 -12.91 -25.18
C SER A 9 -7.58 -11.98 -25.99
N LYS A 10 -8.02 -11.56 -27.19
CA LYS A 10 -7.29 -10.56 -28.00
C LYS A 10 -7.15 -9.22 -27.26
N ARG A 11 -8.21 -8.76 -26.60
CA ARG A 11 -8.20 -7.52 -25.83
C ARG A 11 -7.35 -7.59 -24.57
N LEU A 12 -7.38 -8.71 -23.84
CA LEU A 12 -6.48 -8.96 -22.71
C LEU A 12 -5.02 -8.89 -23.17
N LYS A 13 -4.70 -9.53 -24.30
CA LYS A 13 -3.38 -9.42 -24.93
C LYS A 13 -3.00 -7.97 -25.24
N CYS A 14 -3.86 -7.18 -25.88
CA CYS A 14 -3.57 -5.78 -26.18
C CYS A 14 -3.43 -4.90 -24.92
N LEU A 15 -4.25 -5.13 -23.88
CA LEU A 15 -4.20 -4.38 -22.62
C LEU A 15 -2.92 -4.68 -21.83
N MET A 16 -2.45 -5.91 -21.88
CA MET A 16 -1.30 -6.35 -21.10
C MET A 16 0.05 -6.16 -21.82
N MET A 17 0.11 -5.86 -23.14
CA MET A 17 1.35 -6.09 -23.91
C MET A 17 1.72 -5.06 -25.00
N GLU A 18 3.05 -4.88 -25.17
CA GLU A 18 3.76 -4.60 -26.44
C GLU A 18 4.47 -5.86 -27.04
N HIS A 19 4.57 -6.96 -26.27
CA HIS A 19 5.43 -8.14 -26.55
C HIS A 19 4.64 -9.48 -26.65
N PRO A 20 5.27 -10.64 -27.00
CA PRO A 20 4.58 -11.94 -27.07
C PRO A 20 4.13 -12.51 -25.72
N PHE A 21 3.06 -13.31 -25.70
CA PHE A 21 2.41 -13.83 -24.49
C PHE A 21 3.32 -14.74 -23.65
N SER A 22 4.24 -15.44 -24.31
CA SER A 22 5.26 -16.27 -23.66
C SER A 22 6.19 -15.46 -22.77
N SER A 23 6.45 -14.18 -23.09
CA SER A 23 7.20 -13.27 -22.22
C SER A 23 6.39 -12.93 -20.97
N LEU A 24 5.10 -12.66 -21.10
CA LEU A 24 4.19 -12.43 -19.96
C LEU A 24 4.16 -13.64 -19.02
N GLN A 25 4.01 -14.87 -19.56
CA GLN A 25 4.03 -16.09 -18.75
C GLN A 25 5.35 -16.27 -18.01
N LYS A 26 6.49 -15.89 -18.59
CA LYS A 26 7.81 -15.89 -17.91
C LYS A 26 7.89 -14.81 -16.83
N CYS A 27 7.38 -13.62 -17.13
CA CYS A 27 7.41 -12.46 -16.24
C CYS A 27 6.41 -12.56 -15.07
N LEU A 28 5.40 -13.43 -15.16
CA LEU A 28 4.34 -13.56 -14.16
C LEU A 28 4.31 -14.95 -13.52
N LYS A 29 5.46 -15.65 -13.51
CA LYS A 29 5.62 -16.89 -12.73
C LYS A 29 5.74 -16.57 -11.24
N CYS A 30 4.62 -16.22 -10.63
CA CYS A 30 4.57 -15.94 -9.21
C CYS A 30 3.42 -16.73 -8.60
N GLU A 31 3.80 -17.55 -7.62
CA GLU A 31 2.88 -18.35 -6.83
C GLU A 31 2.32 -17.47 -5.70
N LEU A 32 1.04 -17.62 -5.37
CA LEU A 32 0.48 -17.01 -4.16
C LEU A 32 0.72 -17.92 -2.95
N ARG A 33 2.00 -18.27 -2.71
CA ARG A 33 2.42 -19.16 -1.62
C ARG A 33 3.03 -18.38 -0.46
N PHE A 34 2.71 -18.84 0.74
CA PHE A 34 3.27 -18.32 1.97
C PHE A 34 4.71 -18.80 2.20
N SER A 35 5.48 -18.02 2.94
CA SER A 35 6.83 -18.38 3.34
C SER A 35 6.81 -19.65 4.19
N PRO A 36 7.72 -20.60 3.92
CA PRO A 36 7.91 -21.75 4.80
C PRO A 36 8.69 -21.38 6.07
N ASP A 37 9.32 -20.20 6.11
CA ASP A 37 10.10 -19.73 7.25
C ASP A 37 9.16 -19.26 8.38
N PRO A 38 9.27 -19.79 9.61
CA PRO A 38 8.40 -19.41 10.73
C PRO A 38 8.34 -17.90 10.97
N GLU A 39 9.45 -17.16 10.80
CA GLU A 39 9.52 -15.73 11.06
C GLU A 39 8.72 -14.90 10.04
N THR A 40 8.60 -15.40 8.81
CA THR A 40 7.90 -14.72 7.72
C THR A 40 6.70 -15.51 7.19
N SER A 41 6.24 -16.51 7.94
CA SER A 41 5.21 -17.48 7.53
C SER A 41 3.85 -16.87 7.18
N MET A 42 3.61 -15.64 7.63
CA MET A 42 2.46 -14.79 7.31
C MET A 42 2.52 -14.11 5.93
N GLY A 43 3.68 -14.14 5.28
CA GLY A 43 4.00 -13.39 4.07
C GLY A 43 4.02 -14.25 2.82
N LEU A 44 3.46 -13.74 1.73
CA LEU A 44 3.61 -14.31 0.39
C LEU A 44 5.05 -14.10 -0.12
N VAL A 45 5.63 -15.14 -0.74
CA VAL A 45 7.02 -15.11 -1.21
C VAL A 45 7.07 -14.84 -2.70
N GLN A 46 7.95 -13.91 -3.08
CA GLN A 46 8.33 -13.70 -4.47
C GLN A 46 9.66 -14.39 -4.78
N HIS A 47 9.60 -15.45 -5.59
CA HIS A 47 10.76 -16.24 -6.00
C HIS A 47 11.44 -15.74 -7.30
N GLU A 48 10.67 -15.15 -8.22
CA GLU A 48 11.17 -14.66 -9.52
C GLU A 48 10.89 -13.15 -9.70
N GLY A 49 11.56 -12.52 -10.67
CA GLY A 49 11.18 -11.18 -11.13
C GLY A 49 9.79 -11.25 -11.77
N GLY A 50 8.82 -10.55 -11.18
CA GLY A 50 7.45 -10.50 -11.67
C GLY A 50 6.67 -9.35 -11.02
N PRO A 51 5.32 -9.32 -11.11
CA PRO A 51 4.54 -8.17 -10.68
C PRO A 51 4.47 -8.09 -9.15
N CYS A 52 5.57 -7.71 -8.51
CA CYS A 52 5.65 -7.45 -7.08
C CYS A 52 4.48 -6.58 -6.60
N GLY A 53 3.98 -5.64 -7.42
CA GLY A 53 2.78 -4.86 -7.11
C GLY A 53 1.49 -5.70 -6.92
N VAL A 54 1.29 -6.76 -7.70
CA VAL A 54 0.14 -7.68 -7.52
C VAL A 54 0.31 -8.50 -6.25
N LEU A 55 1.52 -9.01 -5.97
CA LEU A 55 1.77 -9.78 -4.75
C LEU A 55 1.66 -8.92 -3.49
N ALA A 56 2.24 -7.72 -3.50
CA ALA A 56 2.23 -6.81 -2.36
C ALA A 56 0.81 -6.32 -2.03
N THR A 57 -0.02 -6.06 -3.04
CA THR A 57 -1.44 -5.71 -2.82
C THR A 57 -2.23 -6.86 -2.22
N ILE A 58 -2.10 -8.08 -2.74
CA ILE A 58 -2.74 -9.27 -2.13
C ILE A 58 -2.22 -9.47 -0.70
N GLN A 59 -0.91 -9.37 -0.49
CA GLN A 59 -0.28 -9.48 0.84
C GLN A 59 -0.86 -8.47 1.82
N ALA A 60 -1.04 -7.21 1.42
CA ALA A 60 -1.62 -6.18 2.26
C ALA A 60 -3.05 -6.54 2.72
N PHE A 61 -3.89 -7.06 1.82
CA PHE A 61 -5.22 -7.55 2.20
C PHE A 61 -5.17 -8.82 3.06
N VAL A 62 -4.22 -9.73 2.80
CA VAL A 62 -4.01 -10.92 3.64
C VAL A 62 -3.69 -10.51 5.07
N LEU A 63 -2.80 -9.53 5.25
CA LEU A 63 -2.48 -8.97 6.55
C LEU A 63 -3.70 -8.37 7.23
N LYS A 64 -4.54 -7.62 6.50
CA LYS A 64 -5.78 -7.09 7.06
C LYS A 64 -6.62 -8.20 7.70
N HIS A 65 -6.85 -9.30 6.98
CA HIS A 65 -7.66 -10.42 7.48
C HIS A 65 -6.99 -11.18 8.63
N LEU A 66 -5.68 -11.45 8.53
CA LEU A 66 -4.94 -12.15 9.58
C LEU A 66 -4.85 -11.35 10.89
N LEU A 67 -4.66 -10.03 10.79
CA LEU A 67 -4.39 -9.16 11.94
C LEU A 67 -5.66 -8.65 12.62
N PHE A 68 -6.67 -8.28 11.84
CA PHE A 68 -7.84 -7.56 12.34
C PHE A 68 -9.14 -8.38 12.31
N PHE A 69 -9.13 -9.57 11.70
CA PHE A 69 -10.30 -10.47 11.63
C PHE A 69 -10.00 -11.93 12.01
N PRO A 70 -9.24 -12.22 13.09
CA PRO A 70 -8.84 -13.59 13.43
C PRO A 70 -10.04 -14.50 13.77
N ASP A 71 -11.09 -13.96 14.38
CA ASP A 71 -12.28 -14.73 14.79
C ASP A 71 -13.05 -15.29 13.60
N GLU A 72 -13.07 -14.55 12.48
CA GLU A 72 -13.72 -15.02 11.26
C GLU A 72 -12.88 -16.05 10.49
N LEU A 73 -11.68 -16.36 10.99
CA LEU A 73 -10.79 -17.38 10.48
C LEU A 73 -10.83 -18.65 11.34
N VAL A 74 -11.68 -18.78 12.35
CA VAL A 74 -11.85 -20.03 13.11
C VAL A 74 -13.05 -20.80 12.57
N LYS A 75 -12.90 -22.09 12.25
CA LYS A 75 -14.04 -22.96 11.91
C LYS A 75 -14.93 -23.11 13.15
N VAL A 76 -16.14 -22.55 13.12
CA VAL A 76 -17.12 -22.76 14.19
C VAL A 76 -17.46 -24.25 14.24
N THR A 77 -17.01 -24.95 15.27
CA THR A 77 -17.57 -26.25 15.65
C THR A 77 -18.98 -26.01 16.19
N PRO A 78 -20.01 -26.66 15.63
CA PRO A 78 -21.36 -26.53 16.17
C PRO A 78 -21.41 -27.43 17.40
N ASN A 79 -21.12 -26.91 18.60
CA ASN A 79 -21.56 -27.43 19.91
C ASN A 79 -20.86 -26.73 21.09
N ILE A 80 -21.05 -25.43 21.29
CA ILE A 80 -21.01 -24.80 22.63
C ILE A 80 -22.01 -23.63 22.60
N PRO A 81 -22.94 -23.49 23.56
CA PRO A 81 -23.85 -22.36 23.59
C PRO A 81 -23.05 -21.06 23.79
N GLN A 82 -23.00 -20.25 22.74
CA GLN A 82 -22.37 -18.94 22.78
C GLN A 82 -23.24 -18.01 23.64
N ASN A 83 -22.74 -17.67 24.83
CA ASN A 83 -23.14 -16.43 25.47
C ASN A 83 -22.71 -15.30 24.53
N LEU A 84 -23.67 -14.79 23.75
CA LEU A 84 -23.57 -13.53 23.02
C LEU A 84 -23.46 -12.38 24.04
N SER A 85 -22.30 -12.23 24.68
CA SER A 85 -21.91 -10.94 25.22
C SER A 85 -21.40 -10.11 24.05
N SER A 86 -22.36 -9.46 23.40
CA SER A 86 -22.21 -8.24 22.61
C SER A 86 -21.04 -7.38 23.10
N ARG A 87 -19.87 -7.48 22.45
CA ARG A 87 -18.86 -6.43 22.41
C ARG A 87 -19.25 -5.40 21.33
N ARG A 88 -20.46 -4.85 21.45
CA ARG A 88 -20.78 -3.54 20.87
C ARG A 88 -20.56 -2.51 21.98
N SER A 89 -19.79 -1.48 21.65
CA SER A 89 -19.51 -0.26 22.41
C SER A 89 -18.24 -0.25 23.27
N SER A 90 -17.14 0.23 22.67
CA SER A 90 -16.37 1.41 23.13
C SER A 90 -15.27 1.73 22.08
N LYS A 91 -15.32 2.94 21.51
CA LYS A 91 -14.37 3.63 20.58
C LYS A 91 -13.19 2.83 19.97
N ASN A 92 -13.26 2.61 18.65
CA ASN A 92 -12.24 2.58 17.57
C ASN A 92 -10.84 1.94 17.72
N GLN A 93 -10.43 1.37 18.85
CA GLN A 93 -9.08 0.81 18.96
C GLN A 93 -9.06 -0.71 18.71
N TYR A 94 -8.39 -1.12 17.63
CA TYR A 94 -8.07 -2.52 17.35
C TYR A 94 -6.56 -2.75 17.49
N VAL A 95 -6.19 -3.66 18.38
CA VAL A 95 -4.81 -4.12 18.56
C VAL A 95 -4.71 -5.56 18.08
N ALA A 96 -3.93 -5.77 17.02
CA ALA A 96 -3.72 -7.07 16.38
C ALA A 96 -2.78 -7.98 17.19
N LEU A 97 -2.72 -9.26 16.80
CA LEU A 97 -1.83 -10.26 17.42
C LEU A 97 -0.36 -10.04 16.99
N ASN A 98 0.56 -10.00 17.95
CA ASN A 98 2.00 -9.84 17.67
C ASN A 98 2.73 -11.16 17.35
N ASN A 99 2.03 -12.31 17.33
CA ASN A 99 2.64 -13.62 17.11
C ASN A 99 2.38 -14.14 15.70
N PHE A 100 3.16 -13.68 14.73
CA PHE A 100 3.01 -14.02 13.31
C PHE A 100 3.21 -15.52 13.01
N ALA A 101 4.01 -16.22 13.81
CA ALA A 101 4.27 -17.65 13.64
C ALA A 101 3.10 -18.54 14.11
N ALA A 102 2.12 -17.99 14.84
CA ALA A 102 0.97 -18.75 15.35
C ALA A 102 -0.14 -18.95 14.32
N PHE A 103 -0.05 -18.32 13.14
CA PHE A 103 -1.08 -18.47 12.11
C PHE A 103 -1.03 -19.87 11.49
N THR A 104 -2.11 -20.63 11.68
CA THR A 104 -2.27 -21.95 11.04
C THR A 104 -2.34 -21.82 9.51
N GLU A 105 -1.92 -22.85 8.78
CA GLU A 105 -2.06 -22.91 7.31
C GLU A 105 -3.50 -22.70 6.85
N ASP A 106 -4.46 -23.23 7.60
CA ASP A 106 -5.90 -23.11 7.33
C ASP A 106 -6.40 -21.66 7.51
N ALA A 107 -5.87 -20.93 8.50
CA ALA A 107 -6.16 -19.49 8.66
C ALA A 107 -5.54 -18.66 7.54
N LYS A 108 -4.30 -18.95 7.14
CA LYS A 108 -3.60 -18.29 6.02
C LYS A 108 -4.32 -18.51 4.68
N ALA A 109 -4.75 -19.74 4.41
CA ALA A 109 -5.53 -20.07 3.22
C ALA A 109 -6.87 -19.32 3.20
N ARG A 110 -7.61 -19.28 4.31
CA ARG A 110 -8.85 -18.49 4.42
C ARG A 110 -8.62 -16.99 4.23
N ALA A 111 -7.57 -16.44 4.83
CA ALA A 111 -7.22 -15.04 4.68
C ALA A 111 -6.91 -14.71 3.21
N LEU A 112 -6.18 -15.59 2.51
CA LEU A 112 -5.92 -15.46 1.07
C LEU A 112 -7.22 -15.48 0.25
N VAL A 113 -8.12 -16.43 0.50
CA VAL A 113 -9.44 -16.50 -0.17
C VAL A 113 -10.24 -15.22 0.02
N LYS A 114 -10.36 -14.74 1.28
CA LYS A 114 -11.10 -13.51 1.59
C LYS A 114 -10.48 -12.30 0.92
N SER A 115 -9.16 -12.17 0.98
CA SER A 115 -8.41 -11.08 0.37
C SER A 115 -8.62 -11.03 -1.14
N MET A 116 -8.45 -12.16 -1.82
CA MET A 116 -8.66 -12.26 -3.25
C MET A 116 -10.10 -11.90 -3.62
N GLY A 117 -11.09 -12.46 -2.93
CA GLY A 117 -12.48 -12.18 -3.27
C GLY A 117 -12.88 -10.74 -2.97
N GLU A 118 -12.40 -10.15 -1.88
CA GLU A 118 -12.61 -8.73 -1.56
C GLU A 118 -12.06 -7.82 -2.66
N ILE A 119 -10.81 -8.03 -3.09
CA ILE A 119 -10.20 -7.27 -4.18
C ILE A 119 -10.97 -7.44 -5.49
N LEU A 120 -11.40 -8.66 -5.83
CA LEU A 120 -12.16 -8.91 -7.07
C LEU A 120 -13.53 -8.23 -7.06
N PHE A 121 -14.24 -8.25 -5.92
CA PHE A 121 -15.50 -7.51 -5.77
C PHE A 121 -15.26 -6.00 -5.85
N LEU A 122 -14.19 -5.49 -5.21
CA LEU A 122 -13.80 -4.09 -5.30
C LEU A 122 -13.59 -3.67 -6.76
N CYS A 123 -12.82 -4.44 -7.55
CA CYS A 123 -12.63 -4.23 -8.98
C CYS A 123 -13.96 -4.21 -9.76
N GLY A 124 -14.92 -5.06 -9.39
CA GLY A 124 -16.26 -5.11 -9.99
C GLY A 124 -17.28 -4.16 -9.35
N ASN A 125 -16.85 -3.05 -8.75
CA ASN A 125 -17.68 -2.05 -8.08
C ASN A 125 -18.62 -2.63 -7.02
N ASN A 126 -18.15 -3.64 -6.28
CA ASN A 126 -18.87 -4.42 -5.28
C ASN A 126 -20.14 -5.12 -5.80
N LYS A 127 -20.28 -5.30 -7.12
CA LYS A 127 -21.44 -5.94 -7.76
C LYS A 127 -21.13 -7.31 -8.33
N ARG A 128 -19.87 -7.55 -8.73
CA ARG A 128 -19.45 -8.80 -9.33
C ARG A 128 -17.98 -9.08 -9.08
N ALA A 129 -17.61 -10.36 -9.14
CA ALA A 129 -16.24 -10.84 -9.23
C ALA A 129 -16.15 -11.84 -10.38
N VAL A 130 -15.09 -11.77 -11.17
CA VAL A 130 -14.77 -12.73 -12.22
C VAL A 130 -13.58 -13.54 -11.74
N ILE A 131 -13.66 -14.87 -11.84
CA ILE A 131 -12.59 -15.79 -11.45
C ILE A 131 -12.11 -16.54 -12.68
N ALA A 132 -10.85 -16.32 -13.03
CA ALA A 132 -10.16 -16.97 -14.13
C ALA A 132 -9.33 -18.16 -13.62
N THR A 133 -9.48 -19.32 -14.26
CA THR A 133 -8.84 -20.60 -13.90
C THR A 133 -8.40 -21.35 -15.17
N LEU A 134 -7.84 -22.55 -15.05
CA LEU A 134 -7.37 -23.37 -16.18
C LEU A 134 -8.32 -24.54 -16.46
N ASN A 135 -8.67 -24.75 -17.73
CA ASN A 135 -9.59 -25.79 -18.22
C ASN A 135 -9.17 -27.21 -17.81
N ALA A 136 -7.87 -27.52 -17.91
CA ALA A 136 -7.32 -28.84 -17.58
C ALA A 136 -7.48 -29.24 -16.11
N ILE A 137 -7.62 -28.26 -15.22
CA ILE A 137 -7.65 -28.46 -13.77
C ILE A 137 -9.09 -28.34 -13.21
N GLY A 138 -9.97 -27.62 -13.92
CA GLY A 138 -11.36 -27.40 -13.50
C GLY A 138 -12.26 -28.64 -13.49
N TYR A 139 -11.94 -29.69 -14.25
CA TYR A 139 -12.69 -30.96 -14.25
C TYR A 139 -12.13 -32.02 -13.29
N GLY A 140 -10.82 -32.00 -13.00
CA GLY A 140 -10.17 -33.01 -12.16
C GLY A 140 -10.37 -32.79 -10.65
N ILE A 141 -10.54 -31.53 -10.21
CA ILE A 141 -10.71 -31.21 -8.77
C ILE A 141 -12.09 -31.63 -8.24
N GLU A 142 -13.09 -31.79 -9.11
CA GLU A 142 -14.44 -32.21 -8.73
C GLU A 142 -14.60 -33.75 -8.63
N GLY A 143 -13.57 -34.56 -8.93
CA GLY A 143 -13.74 -36.02 -9.12
C GLY A 143 -12.68 -36.98 -8.55
N SER A 144 -11.55 -36.54 -7.96
CA SER A 144 -10.56 -37.48 -7.40
C SER A 144 -10.03 -37.06 -6.04
N GLU A 145 -10.35 -37.84 -4.99
CA GLU A 145 -9.88 -37.63 -3.61
C GLU A 145 -8.49 -38.25 -3.32
N ASP A 146 -7.93 -39.07 -4.21
CA ASP A 146 -6.80 -39.96 -3.89
C ASP A 146 -5.41 -39.54 -4.42
N SER A 147 -5.27 -38.44 -5.17
CA SER A 147 -3.95 -37.92 -5.59
C SER A 147 -3.63 -36.57 -4.92
N PRO A 148 -2.35 -36.32 -4.52
CA PRO A 148 -1.96 -34.99 -4.06
C PRO A 148 -2.18 -33.98 -5.19
N LYS A 149 -3.16 -33.09 -5.00
CA LYS A 149 -3.64 -32.11 -6.01
C LYS A 149 -2.49 -31.28 -6.60
N ASP A 150 -1.44 -31.02 -5.81
CA ASP A 150 -0.25 -30.29 -6.24
C ASP A 150 0.54 -31.02 -7.33
N VAL A 151 0.66 -32.35 -7.28
CA VAL A 151 1.40 -33.14 -8.28
C VAL A 151 0.67 -33.13 -9.63
N THR A 152 -0.66 -33.25 -9.61
CA THR A 152 -1.49 -33.17 -10.82
C THR A 152 -1.46 -31.78 -11.46
N ILE A 153 -1.43 -30.72 -10.64
CA ILE A 153 -1.32 -29.33 -11.12
C ILE A 153 0.05 -29.07 -11.72
N VAL A 154 1.13 -29.49 -11.05
CA VAL A 154 2.50 -29.34 -11.56
C VAL A 154 2.65 -30.06 -12.90
N GLN A 155 2.20 -31.32 -13.01
CA GLN A 155 2.23 -32.09 -14.26
C GLN A 155 1.39 -31.43 -15.37
N ALA A 156 0.19 -30.94 -15.05
CA ALA A 156 -0.66 -30.23 -16.02
C ALA A 156 -0.03 -28.91 -16.50
N LEU A 157 0.77 -28.26 -15.65
CA LEU A 157 1.45 -27.02 -15.97
C LEU A 157 2.77 -27.25 -16.71
N GLU A 158 3.51 -28.32 -16.45
CA GLU A 158 4.83 -28.60 -17.06
C GLU A 158 4.81 -28.61 -18.60
N GLY A 159 3.74 -29.10 -19.22
CA GLY A 159 3.54 -29.09 -20.68
C GLY A 159 2.83 -27.86 -21.25
N LEU A 160 2.44 -26.90 -20.40
CA LEU A 160 1.62 -25.76 -20.80
C LEU A 160 2.49 -24.59 -21.32
N SER A 161 2.58 -24.44 -22.64
CA SER A 161 3.14 -23.26 -23.31
C SER A 161 2.02 -22.39 -23.87
N ILE A 162 1.91 -21.14 -23.42
CA ILE A 162 0.97 -20.18 -23.98
C ILE A 162 1.76 -19.16 -24.81
N GLU A 163 1.70 -19.27 -26.13
CA GLU A 163 2.44 -18.38 -27.03
C GLU A 163 1.52 -17.35 -27.70
N THR A 164 0.26 -17.74 -27.92
CA THR A 164 -0.74 -16.92 -28.60
C THR A 164 -1.98 -16.64 -27.74
N SER A 165 -2.78 -15.64 -28.11
CA SER A 165 -4.08 -15.38 -27.48
C SER A 165 -5.07 -16.53 -27.68
N SER A 166 -4.97 -17.25 -28.81
CA SER A 166 -5.77 -18.45 -29.06
C SER A 166 -5.42 -19.59 -28.11
N ASP A 167 -4.15 -19.72 -27.70
CA ASP A 167 -3.75 -20.74 -26.72
C ASP A 167 -4.29 -20.38 -25.35
N LEU A 168 -4.20 -19.09 -24.97
CA LEU A 168 -4.80 -18.62 -23.71
C LEU A 168 -6.30 -18.91 -23.67
N GLN A 169 -7.02 -18.65 -24.77
CA GLN A 169 -8.46 -18.91 -24.86
C GLN A 169 -8.80 -20.40 -24.67
N LYS A 170 -8.03 -21.31 -25.29
CA LYS A 170 -8.24 -22.76 -25.16
C LYS A 170 -8.01 -23.26 -23.74
N VAL A 171 -7.17 -22.57 -22.98
CA VAL A 171 -6.75 -23.00 -21.65
C VAL A 171 -7.53 -22.28 -20.54
N LEU A 172 -8.01 -21.07 -20.74
CA LEU A 172 -8.64 -20.27 -19.70
C LEU A 172 -10.13 -20.62 -19.53
N ARG A 173 -10.55 -20.82 -18.27
CA ARG A 173 -11.95 -20.88 -17.84
C ARG A 173 -12.27 -19.64 -17.04
N VAL A 174 -13.37 -18.95 -17.37
CA VAL A 174 -13.79 -17.72 -16.70
C VAL A 174 -15.21 -17.88 -16.19
N ASP A 175 -15.40 -17.71 -14.89
CA ASP A 175 -16.71 -17.77 -14.25
C ASP A 175 -17.02 -16.43 -13.55
N THR A 176 -18.24 -15.92 -13.69
CA THR A 176 -18.68 -14.65 -13.06
C THR A 176 -19.59 -14.92 -11.88
N TYR A 177 -19.36 -14.21 -10.78
CA TYR A 177 -20.09 -14.34 -9.51
C TYR A 177 -20.63 -12.98 -9.10
N THR A 178 -21.87 -12.94 -8.60
CA THR A 178 -22.54 -11.72 -8.11
C THR A 178 -22.71 -11.71 -6.59
N THR A 179 -22.36 -12.80 -5.91
CA THR A 179 -22.47 -12.93 -4.45
C THR A 179 -21.13 -13.33 -3.83
N PRO A 180 -20.67 -12.69 -2.74
CA PRO A 180 -19.41 -13.04 -2.08
C PRO A 180 -19.30 -14.52 -1.69
N ALA A 181 -20.37 -15.11 -1.15
CA ALA A 181 -20.37 -16.51 -0.70
C ALA A 181 -20.03 -17.51 -1.83
N SER A 182 -20.60 -17.33 -3.02
CA SER A 182 -20.33 -18.22 -4.16
C SER A 182 -18.93 -18.03 -4.73
N ALA A 183 -18.45 -16.78 -4.79
CA ALA A 183 -17.09 -16.47 -5.20
C ALA A 183 -16.05 -17.05 -4.22
N PHE A 184 -16.24 -16.87 -2.91
CA PHE A 184 -15.35 -17.40 -1.88
C PHE A 184 -15.28 -18.93 -1.94
N LYS A 185 -16.42 -19.62 -2.09
CA LYS A 185 -16.45 -21.08 -2.26
C LYS A 185 -15.64 -21.52 -3.48
N ARG A 186 -15.74 -20.79 -4.61
CA ARG A 186 -14.94 -21.11 -5.79
C ARG A 186 -13.45 -20.83 -5.57
N LEU A 187 -13.10 -19.68 -4.97
CA LEU A 187 -11.71 -19.34 -4.67
C LEU A 187 -11.08 -20.38 -3.77
N GLU A 188 -11.76 -20.78 -2.70
CA GLU A 188 -11.32 -21.83 -1.77
C GLU A 188 -11.04 -23.16 -2.50
N ALA A 189 -11.95 -23.59 -3.38
CA ALA A 189 -11.75 -24.79 -4.19
C ALA A 189 -10.53 -24.68 -5.14
N MET A 190 -10.21 -23.46 -5.60
CA MET A 190 -9.17 -23.19 -6.58
C MET A 190 -7.85 -22.69 -5.96
N ILE A 191 -7.72 -22.65 -4.64
CA ILE A 191 -6.47 -22.22 -3.97
C ILE A 191 -5.23 -22.93 -4.51
N PRO A 192 -5.21 -24.26 -4.73
CA PRO A 192 -4.05 -24.94 -5.30
C PRO A 192 -3.63 -24.40 -6.67
N VAL A 193 -4.58 -23.92 -7.49
CA VAL A 193 -4.30 -23.31 -8.80
C VAL A 193 -3.66 -21.93 -8.63
N PHE A 194 -4.17 -21.13 -7.70
CA PHE A 194 -3.62 -19.81 -7.38
C PHE A 194 -2.27 -19.88 -6.63
N GLN A 195 -2.00 -20.99 -5.96
CA GLN A 195 -0.71 -21.31 -5.35
C GLN A 195 0.28 -21.94 -6.34
N SER A 196 -0.07 -22.09 -7.61
CA SER A 196 0.89 -22.47 -8.63
C SER A 196 1.62 -21.23 -9.17
N ARG A 197 2.78 -21.41 -9.81
CA ARG A 197 2.83 -21.25 -11.26
C ARG A 197 2.28 -19.94 -11.82
N MET A 198 0.97 -20.01 -12.08
CA MET A 198 0.20 -19.04 -12.84
C MET A 198 -0.70 -18.18 -11.96
N GLY A 199 -0.57 -18.29 -10.64
CA GLY A 199 -1.47 -17.67 -9.66
C GLY A 199 -1.61 -16.16 -9.83
N ALA A 200 -0.48 -15.46 -9.87
CA ALA A 200 -0.48 -14.01 -10.06
C ALA A 200 -1.12 -13.59 -11.40
N LEU A 201 -0.81 -14.31 -12.49
CA LEU A 201 -1.40 -14.04 -13.81
C LEU A 201 -2.91 -14.28 -13.82
N LEU A 202 -3.36 -15.42 -13.29
CA LEU A 202 -4.79 -15.77 -13.23
C LEU A 202 -5.56 -14.77 -12.36
N PHE A 203 -4.97 -14.34 -11.25
CA PHE A 203 -5.57 -13.33 -10.39
C PHE A 203 -5.64 -11.96 -11.09
N LEU A 204 -4.58 -11.54 -11.77
CA LEU A 204 -4.59 -10.29 -12.54
C LEU A 204 -5.67 -10.30 -13.64
N ILE A 205 -5.77 -11.40 -14.40
CA ILE A 205 -6.84 -11.57 -15.39
C ILE A 205 -8.22 -11.49 -14.71
N SER A 206 -8.38 -12.14 -13.55
CA SER A 206 -9.60 -12.09 -12.74
C SER A 206 -9.99 -10.65 -12.36
N ALA A 207 -9.03 -9.84 -11.91
CA ALA A 207 -9.24 -8.44 -11.54
C ALA A 207 -9.64 -7.56 -12.74
N LEU A 208 -8.90 -7.66 -13.85
CA LEU A 208 -9.18 -6.92 -15.09
C LEU A 208 -10.57 -7.26 -15.64
N LEU A 209 -10.95 -8.54 -15.64
CA LEU A 209 -12.28 -8.96 -16.09
C LEU A 209 -13.37 -8.58 -15.10
N SER A 210 -13.10 -8.54 -13.79
CA SER A 210 -14.06 -8.07 -12.79
C SER A 210 -14.46 -6.62 -13.05
N ARG A 211 -13.48 -5.74 -13.25
CA ARG A 211 -13.68 -4.34 -13.67
C ARG A 211 -14.35 -4.23 -15.04
N GLY A 212 -13.94 -5.10 -15.97
CA GLY A 212 -14.36 -5.09 -17.36
C GLY A 212 -13.41 -4.27 -18.23
N LEU A 213 -13.00 -4.83 -19.36
CA LEU A 213 -11.91 -4.29 -20.18
C LEU A 213 -12.20 -2.90 -20.77
N ASP A 214 -13.47 -2.59 -21.05
CA ASP A 214 -13.88 -1.25 -21.50
C ASP A 214 -13.70 -0.21 -20.39
N TRP A 215 -14.05 -0.58 -19.16
CA TRP A 215 -13.88 0.29 -18.00
C TRP A 215 -12.42 0.46 -17.61
N VAL A 216 -11.62 -0.61 -17.74
CA VAL A 216 -10.16 -0.50 -17.57
C VAL A 216 -9.60 0.52 -18.55
N GLN A 217 -9.99 0.49 -19.83
CA GLN A 217 -9.52 1.50 -20.79
C GLN A 217 -10.05 2.90 -20.47
N ALA A 218 -11.29 3.02 -20.01
CA ALA A 218 -11.87 4.32 -19.64
C ALA A 218 -11.26 4.93 -18.37
N ASP A 219 -10.69 4.12 -17.47
CA ASP A 219 -10.02 4.59 -16.26
C ASP A 219 -8.68 5.27 -16.55
N ARG A 220 -8.03 4.92 -17.66
CA ARG A 220 -6.68 5.37 -18.01
C ARG A 220 -6.68 6.77 -18.60
N ASP A 221 -5.55 7.45 -18.43
CA ASP A 221 -5.29 8.74 -19.10
C ASP A 221 -4.67 8.50 -20.48
N ASP A 222 -3.75 7.54 -20.61
CA ASP A 222 -3.20 7.06 -21.87
C ASP A 222 -3.46 5.54 -22.05
N PRO A 223 -4.46 5.15 -22.87
CA PRO A 223 -4.80 3.74 -23.11
C PRO A 223 -3.79 3.00 -24.01
N SER A 224 -2.81 3.70 -24.60
CA SER A 224 -1.83 3.10 -25.52
C SER A 224 -0.70 2.37 -24.80
N LEU A 225 -0.41 2.73 -23.55
CA LEU A 225 0.67 2.13 -22.77
C LEU A 225 0.29 0.71 -22.29
N PRO A 226 1.23 -0.24 -22.17
CA PRO A 226 0.95 -1.56 -21.62
C PRO A 226 0.77 -1.51 -20.09
N LEU A 227 -0.12 -2.35 -19.54
CA LEU A 227 -0.34 -2.47 -18.09
C LEU A 227 0.77 -3.28 -17.37
N VAL A 228 1.51 -4.10 -18.10
CA VAL A 228 2.64 -4.87 -17.58
C VAL A 228 3.87 -4.54 -18.41
N THR A 229 4.92 -4.06 -17.78
CA THR A 229 6.14 -3.64 -18.49
C THR A 229 7.12 -4.80 -18.65
N ALA A 230 7.65 -4.95 -19.86
CA ALA A 230 8.71 -5.91 -20.17
C ALA A 230 10.10 -5.32 -19.84
N PRO A 231 11.15 -6.14 -19.65
CA PRO A 231 11.20 -7.60 -19.70
C PRO A 231 10.96 -8.30 -18.36
N PHE A 232 10.71 -7.54 -17.28
CA PHE A 232 10.68 -8.06 -15.91
C PHE A 232 9.28 -8.27 -15.33
N GLY A 233 8.22 -7.84 -16.03
CA GLY A 233 6.84 -8.07 -15.59
C GLY A 233 6.34 -7.11 -14.52
N HIS A 234 6.92 -5.92 -14.40
CA HIS A 234 6.47 -4.98 -13.38
C HIS A 234 5.02 -4.57 -13.65
N ALA A 235 4.21 -4.59 -12.61
CA ALA A 235 2.86 -4.08 -12.67
C ALA A 235 2.91 -2.56 -12.82
N SER A 236 2.14 -2.01 -13.77
CA SER A 236 1.96 -0.57 -13.85
C SER A 236 1.20 -0.05 -12.63
N GLN A 237 1.26 1.27 -12.41
CA GLN A 237 0.53 1.90 -11.31
C GLN A 237 -0.99 1.71 -11.45
N GLU A 238 -1.53 1.63 -12.67
CA GLU A 238 -2.94 1.32 -12.90
C GLU A 238 -3.34 -0.06 -12.35
N ILE A 239 -2.49 -1.08 -12.47
CA ILE A 239 -2.77 -2.39 -11.87
C ILE A 239 -2.78 -2.28 -10.35
N VAL A 240 -1.79 -1.61 -9.76
CA VAL A 240 -1.72 -1.45 -8.30
C VAL A 240 -2.97 -0.72 -7.80
N ASN A 241 -3.34 0.39 -8.44
CA ASN A 241 -4.53 1.16 -8.08
C ASN A 241 -5.82 0.37 -8.32
N LEU A 242 -5.92 -0.42 -9.39
CA LEU A 242 -7.07 -1.31 -9.60
C LEU A 242 -7.27 -2.26 -8.41
N LEU A 243 -6.20 -2.82 -7.86
CA LEU A 243 -6.27 -3.74 -6.74
C LEU A 243 -6.49 -3.03 -5.40
N LEU A 244 -6.06 -1.78 -5.25
CA LEU A 244 -6.22 -0.98 -4.03
C LEU A 244 -7.59 -0.27 -3.91
N CYS A 245 -8.11 0.27 -5.02
CA CYS A 245 -9.32 1.10 -5.03
C CYS A 245 -10.40 0.65 -6.03
N GLY A 246 -10.14 -0.39 -6.82
CA GLY A 246 -11.09 -0.91 -7.80
C GLY A 246 -11.13 -0.16 -9.13
N GLN A 247 -10.25 0.83 -9.35
CA GLN A 247 -10.17 1.60 -10.60
C GLN A 247 -8.74 1.60 -11.15
N ALA A 248 -8.59 1.41 -12.46
CA ALA A 248 -7.30 1.36 -13.13
C ALA A 248 -6.76 2.77 -13.49
N VAL A 249 -6.86 3.70 -12.55
CA VAL A 249 -6.35 5.08 -12.71
C VAL A 249 -4.83 5.12 -12.56
N PRO A 250 -4.10 5.93 -13.33
CA PRO A 250 -2.63 5.89 -13.34
C PRO A 250 -1.99 6.70 -12.21
N ASN A 251 -2.70 7.67 -11.63
CA ASN A 251 -2.11 8.59 -10.67
C ASN A 251 -2.45 8.25 -9.22
N VAL A 252 -1.59 8.69 -8.30
CA VAL A 252 -1.69 8.42 -6.85
C VAL A 252 -2.15 9.64 -6.04
N PHE A 253 -2.45 10.78 -6.68
CA PHE A 253 -3.06 11.94 -6.02
C PHE A 253 -4.58 11.74 -5.85
N ASP A 254 -5.22 12.60 -5.05
CA ASP A 254 -6.66 12.53 -4.80
C ASP A 254 -7.48 13.20 -5.92
N GLY A 255 -8.59 12.59 -6.30
CA GLY A 255 -9.59 13.19 -7.19
C GLY A 255 -9.14 13.29 -8.65
N ARG A 256 -9.31 14.48 -9.23
CA ARG A 256 -8.92 14.78 -10.61
C ARG A 256 -8.13 16.07 -10.63
N MET A 257 -7.16 16.14 -11.51
CA MET A 257 -6.34 17.34 -11.70
C MET A 257 -6.70 17.98 -13.04
N ASP A 258 -7.08 19.24 -13.02
CA ASP A 258 -7.37 20.04 -14.21
C ASP A 258 -6.06 20.63 -14.74
N LEU A 259 -5.69 20.29 -15.98
CA LEU A 259 -4.53 20.86 -16.67
C LEU A 259 -4.90 22.05 -17.56
N GLY A 260 -6.16 22.47 -17.54
CA GLY A 260 -6.73 23.46 -18.46
C GLY A 260 -7.12 22.87 -19.80
N GLY A 261 -7.85 23.65 -20.61
CA GLY A 261 -8.24 23.24 -21.96
C GLY A 261 -9.18 22.03 -22.03
N GLY A 262 -9.83 21.66 -20.93
CA GLY A 262 -10.68 20.48 -20.82
C GLY A 262 -9.92 19.16 -20.62
N MET A 263 -8.62 19.20 -20.35
CA MET A 263 -7.79 18.04 -20.07
C MET A 263 -7.73 17.78 -18.55
N PHE A 264 -8.04 16.55 -18.14
CA PHE A 264 -8.00 16.14 -16.74
C PHE A 264 -7.17 14.88 -16.58
N LEU A 265 -6.30 14.85 -15.57
CA LEU A 265 -5.65 13.63 -15.09
C LEU A 265 -6.49 12.99 -14.00
N LYS A 266 -6.59 11.65 -14.02
CA LYS A 266 -7.43 10.90 -13.08
C LYS A 266 -6.60 10.33 -11.94
N GLY A 267 -6.99 10.63 -10.71
CA GLY A 267 -6.41 10.08 -9.48
C GLY A 267 -7.41 9.25 -8.69
N ILE A 268 -7.12 9.08 -7.41
CA ILE A 268 -7.85 8.22 -6.48
C ILE A 268 -9.08 8.96 -5.94
N SER A 269 -10.26 8.39 -6.17
CA SER A 269 -11.53 9.06 -5.88
C SER A 269 -12.01 8.92 -4.42
N THR A 270 -11.60 7.85 -3.74
CA THR A 270 -12.13 7.47 -2.41
C THR A 270 -11.06 6.85 -1.53
N ASN A 271 -11.25 6.91 -0.21
CA ASN A 271 -10.39 6.23 0.76
C ASN A 271 -10.35 4.73 0.52
N VAL A 272 -9.17 4.13 0.70
CA VAL A 272 -8.93 2.70 0.48
C VAL A 272 -8.88 1.91 1.79
N GLU A 273 -9.08 0.59 1.69
CA GLU A 273 -8.96 -0.30 2.85
C GLU A 273 -7.49 -0.47 3.29
N VAL A 274 -6.56 -0.61 2.32
CA VAL A 274 -5.11 -0.64 2.53
C VAL A 274 -4.44 0.39 1.64
N GLY A 275 -3.45 1.10 2.17
CA GLY A 275 -2.90 2.31 1.56
C GLY A 275 -1.75 2.07 0.60
N PHE A 276 -1.18 3.17 0.15
CA PHE A 276 0.01 3.17 -0.71
C PHE A 276 0.96 4.30 -0.33
N LEU A 277 2.25 4.02 -0.33
CA LEU A 277 3.35 4.98 -0.23
C LEU A 277 4.38 4.67 -1.32
N THR A 278 5.14 5.66 -1.75
CA THR A 278 6.20 5.42 -2.74
C THR A 278 7.42 6.29 -2.47
N LEU A 279 8.60 5.73 -2.75
CA LEU A 279 9.87 6.45 -2.68
C LEU A 279 9.87 7.65 -3.63
N LEU A 280 9.16 7.54 -4.77
CA LEU A 280 9.08 8.58 -5.79
C LEU A 280 8.48 9.89 -5.25
N GLU A 281 7.63 9.81 -4.21
CA GLU A 281 7.09 11.00 -3.56
C GLU A 281 8.17 11.73 -2.76
N SER A 282 9.01 11.00 -2.03
CA SER A 282 10.11 11.60 -1.26
C SER A 282 11.15 12.28 -2.16
N LEU A 283 11.25 11.80 -3.41
CA LEU A 283 12.08 12.35 -4.48
C LEU A 283 11.38 13.47 -5.27
N ASN A 284 10.15 13.85 -4.90
CA ASN A 284 9.31 14.85 -5.55
C ASN A 284 8.96 14.55 -7.03
N PHE A 285 8.94 13.27 -7.44
CA PHE A 285 8.48 12.87 -8.77
C PHE A 285 6.95 12.76 -8.88
N CYS A 286 6.27 12.52 -7.75
CA CYS A 286 4.82 12.49 -7.69
C CYS A 286 4.35 12.91 -6.29
N LYS A 287 3.04 13.05 -6.13
CA LYS A 287 2.41 13.36 -4.85
C LYS A 287 1.33 12.33 -4.54
N VAL A 288 1.46 11.66 -3.40
CA VAL A 288 0.48 10.67 -2.96
C VAL A 288 -0.61 11.37 -2.16
N GLY A 289 -1.86 11.15 -2.57
CA GLY A 289 -3.04 11.75 -1.96
C GLY A 289 -3.40 11.13 -0.61
N GLN A 290 -4.27 11.82 0.14
CA GLN A 290 -4.72 11.39 1.46
C GLN A 290 -5.55 10.10 1.39
N ASN A 291 -6.25 9.86 0.28
CA ASN A 291 -7.02 8.63 0.11
C ASN A 291 -6.15 7.38 0.20
N LEU A 292 -4.88 7.46 -0.23
CA LEU A 292 -3.89 6.38 -0.16
C LEU A 292 -3.01 6.44 1.09
N LYS A 293 -2.69 7.63 1.59
CA LYS A 293 -1.86 7.82 2.80
C LYS A 293 -2.58 7.47 4.09
N CYS A 294 -3.89 7.68 4.13
CA CYS A 294 -4.76 7.44 5.28
C CYS A 294 -5.77 6.33 4.98
N PRO A 295 -5.30 5.08 4.76
CA PRO A 295 -6.18 3.94 4.54
C PRO A 295 -6.94 3.61 5.82
N LYS A 296 -8.01 2.81 5.72
CA LYS A 296 -8.80 2.39 6.90
C LYS A 296 -8.05 1.46 7.85
N TRP A 297 -7.19 0.59 7.33
CA TRP A 297 -6.31 -0.26 8.12
C TRP A 297 -4.88 0.24 7.99
N PRO A 298 -4.08 0.24 9.08
CA PRO A 298 -2.71 0.74 9.07
C PRO A 298 -1.76 -0.22 8.34
N ILE A 299 -2.01 -0.43 7.05
CA ILE A 299 -1.28 -1.29 6.14
C ILE A 299 -1.12 -0.50 4.84
N TRP A 300 0.10 -0.43 4.33
CA TRP A 300 0.46 0.29 3.11
C TRP A 300 1.31 -0.61 2.22
N VAL A 301 0.95 -0.67 0.95
CA VAL A 301 1.87 -1.13 -0.10
C VAL A 301 2.91 -0.03 -0.32
N VAL A 302 4.19 -0.37 -0.29
CA VAL A 302 5.28 0.59 -0.50
C VAL A 302 5.98 0.29 -1.82
N GLY A 303 5.88 1.21 -2.77
CA GLY A 303 6.56 1.15 -4.06
C GLY A 303 7.94 1.82 -4.03
N SER A 304 8.93 1.17 -4.65
CA SER A 304 10.21 1.77 -5.05
C SER A 304 10.33 1.80 -6.58
N GLU A 305 11.52 2.11 -7.09
CA GLU A 305 11.80 2.05 -8.53
C GLU A 305 11.75 0.61 -9.08
N SER A 306 12.10 -0.38 -8.26
CA SER A 306 12.30 -1.78 -8.70
C SER A 306 11.31 -2.77 -8.08
N HIS A 307 10.74 -2.45 -6.91
CA HIS A 307 10.05 -3.44 -6.09
C HIS A 307 8.88 -2.87 -5.27
N TYR A 308 7.94 -3.73 -4.91
CA TYR A 308 6.83 -3.40 -4.02
C TYR A 308 6.90 -4.26 -2.76
N THR A 309 6.76 -3.61 -1.61
CA THR A 309 6.80 -4.24 -0.28
C THR A 309 5.58 -3.85 0.53
N VAL A 310 5.45 -4.35 1.77
CA VAL A 310 4.31 -4.00 2.63
C VAL A 310 4.80 -3.47 3.98
N LEU A 311 4.25 -2.34 4.39
CA LEU A 311 4.48 -1.70 5.68
C LEU A 311 3.16 -1.73 6.48
N PHE A 312 3.19 -2.06 7.76
CA PHE A 312 1.97 -2.10 8.57
C PHE A 312 2.21 -1.83 10.04
N ALA A 313 1.15 -1.45 10.76
CA ALA A 313 1.11 -1.37 12.21
C ALA A 313 0.09 -2.38 12.76
N LEU A 314 0.24 -2.72 14.05
CA LEU A 314 -0.68 -3.63 14.74
C LEU A 314 -1.78 -2.87 15.50
N ASP A 315 -1.59 -1.57 15.75
CA ASP A 315 -2.58 -0.70 16.38
C ASP A 315 -3.14 0.28 15.35
N THR A 316 -4.46 0.31 15.20
CA THR A 316 -5.16 1.25 14.32
C THR A 316 -5.00 2.70 14.76
N ALA A 317 -4.75 2.96 16.04
CA ALA A 317 -4.57 4.31 16.59
C ALA A 317 -3.35 5.06 16.01
N VAL A 318 -2.43 4.35 15.34
CA VAL A 318 -1.29 4.95 14.62
C VAL A 318 -1.75 5.95 13.54
N GLN A 319 -2.96 5.77 13.03
CA GLN A 319 -3.56 6.67 12.04
C GLN A 319 -4.38 7.81 12.64
N ASP A 320 -4.65 7.78 13.95
CA ASP A 320 -5.43 8.84 14.60
C ASP A 320 -4.70 10.17 14.46
N GLU A 321 -5.40 11.17 13.97
CA GLU A 321 -4.91 12.54 13.86
C GLU A 321 -5.38 13.34 15.07
N ASN A 322 -4.48 14.10 15.67
CA ASN A 322 -4.89 15.09 16.66
C ASN A 322 -5.47 16.33 15.94
N GLU A 323 -6.07 17.24 16.70
CA GLU A 323 -6.72 18.45 16.17
C GLU A 323 -5.79 19.30 15.27
N LEU A 324 -4.48 19.31 15.55
CA LEU A 324 -3.50 20.06 14.75
C LEU A 324 -3.23 19.40 13.41
N GLU A 325 -3.07 18.07 13.42
CA GLU A 325 -2.84 17.28 12.22
C GLU A 325 -4.09 17.28 11.33
N GLU A 326 -5.28 17.16 11.92
CA GLU A 326 -6.55 17.22 11.17
C GLU A 326 -6.73 18.59 10.50
N ARG A 327 -6.46 19.69 11.23
CA ARG A 327 -6.50 21.05 10.65
C ARG A 327 -5.52 21.21 9.50
N GLU A 328 -4.28 20.75 9.66
CA GLU A 328 -3.31 20.79 8.57
C GLU A 328 -3.75 19.96 7.37
N SER A 329 -4.22 18.73 7.61
CA SER A 329 -4.68 17.82 6.56
C SER A 329 -5.83 18.44 5.76
N GLN A 330 -6.76 19.12 6.45
CA GLN A 330 -7.84 19.87 5.82
C GLN A 330 -7.31 21.02 4.94
N ILE A 331 -6.39 21.83 5.45
CA ILE A 331 -5.82 22.97 4.72
C ILE A 331 -4.99 22.49 3.53
N ARG A 332 -4.20 21.45 3.73
CA ARG A 332 -3.42 20.76 2.70
C ARG A 332 -4.33 20.27 1.58
N LYS A 333 -5.41 19.57 1.93
CA LYS A 333 -6.35 19.03 0.96
C LYS A 333 -7.00 20.12 0.11
N ALA A 334 -7.41 21.22 0.74
CA ALA A 334 -7.96 22.37 0.02
C ALA A 334 -6.92 23.00 -0.92
N PHE A 335 -5.67 23.16 -0.46
CA PHE A 335 -4.57 23.66 -1.29
C PHE A 335 -4.29 22.76 -2.49
N ASP A 336 -4.20 21.46 -2.25
CA ASP A 336 -3.88 20.45 -3.27
C ASP A 336 -4.99 20.33 -4.32
N ALA A 337 -6.25 20.56 -3.94
CA ALA A 337 -7.37 20.63 -4.87
C ALA A 337 -7.29 21.81 -5.86
N GLN A 338 -6.49 22.83 -5.53
CA GLN A 338 -6.23 23.99 -6.39
C GLN A 338 -4.86 23.89 -7.09
N ASP A 339 -4.07 22.85 -6.82
CA ASP A 339 -2.75 22.62 -7.40
C ASP A 339 -2.86 21.98 -8.79
N GLN A 340 -2.73 22.82 -9.81
CA GLN A 340 -2.73 22.43 -11.22
C GLN A 340 -1.33 22.04 -11.74
N SER A 341 -0.30 22.08 -10.90
CA SER A 341 1.10 21.90 -11.31
C SER A 341 1.56 20.44 -11.35
N GLY A 342 0.69 19.47 -11.05
CA GLY A 342 1.11 18.07 -10.94
C GLY A 342 1.67 17.69 -9.57
N GLY A 343 1.47 18.53 -8.54
CA GLY A 343 2.06 18.33 -7.21
C GLY A 343 3.35 19.12 -6.98
N GLY A 344 3.64 20.13 -7.81
CA GLY A 344 4.74 21.08 -7.62
C GLY A 344 4.57 21.98 -6.40
N GLY A 345 3.41 21.94 -5.72
CA GLY A 345 3.24 22.56 -4.40
C GLY A 345 3.00 24.07 -4.45
N PHE A 346 2.45 24.57 -5.55
CA PHE A 346 2.03 25.96 -5.69
C PHE A 346 0.69 26.11 -6.40
N ILE A 347 -0.03 27.21 -6.11
CA ILE A 347 -1.36 27.51 -6.65
C ILE A 347 -1.45 28.96 -7.14
N SER A 348 -2.45 29.26 -7.97
CA SER A 348 -2.73 30.64 -8.38
C SER A 348 -3.30 31.45 -7.22
N VAL A 349 -3.25 32.79 -7.34
CA VAL A 349 -3.89 33.70 -6.37
C VAL A 349 -5.41 33.44 -6.28
N GLU A 350 -6.06 33.14 -7.40
CA GLU A 350 -7.49 32.77 -7.42
C GLU A 350 -7.75 31.48 -6.64
N GLY A 351 -6.96 30.44 -6.89
CA GLY A 351 -7.02 29.19 -6.13
C GLY A 351 -6.78 29.42 -4.64
N PHE A 352 -5.83 30.29 -4.28
CA PHE A 352 -5.56 30.61 -2.88
C PHE A 352 -6.76 31.26 -2.17
N HIS A 353 -7.47 32.19 -2.82
CA HIS A 353 -8.71 32.73 -2.26
C HIS A 353 -9.78 31.66 -2.07
N GLN A 354 -9.85 30.66 -2.95
CA GLN A 354 -10.73 29.50 -2.75
C GLN A 354 -10.33 28.69 -1.52
N VAL A 355 -9.04 28.41 -1.32
CA VAL A 355 -8.51 27.71 -0.13
C VAL A 355 -8.92 28.44 1.15
N LEU A 356 -8.71 29.76 1.23
CA LEU A 356 -9.07 30.55 2.41
C LEU A 356 -10.57 30.50 2.72
N ARG A 357 -11.43 30.51 1.69
CA ARG A 357 -12.88 30.38 1.86
C ARG A 357 -13.28 29.00 2.36
N GLU A 358 -12.73 27.93 1.77
CA GLU A 358 -13.06 26.55 2.12
C GLU A 358 -12.59 26.17 3.52
N THR A 359 -11.43 26.69 3.94
CA THR A 359 -10.82 26.41 5.25
C THR A 359 -11.23 27.40 6.34
N ASN A 360 -11.98 28.46 5.98
CA ASN A 360 -12.38 29.55 6.87
C ASN A 360 -11.19 30.22 7.59
N ILE A 361 -10.04 30.30 6.92
CA ILE A 361 -8.84 30.97 7.44
C ILE A 361 -8.96 32.47 7.20
N ARG A 362 -8.64 33.25 8.24
CA ARG A 362 -8.57 34.72 8.15
C ARG A 362 -7.13 35.17 8.34
N LEU A 363 -6.56 35.77 7.30
CA LEU A 363 -5.22 36.35 7.34
C LEU A 363 -5.30 37.87 7.49
N PRO A 364 -4.38 38.51 8.25
CA PRO A 364 -4.19 39.96 8.22
C PRO A 364 -3.86 40.44 6.80
N SER A 365 -4.31 41.63 6.42
CA SER A 365 -4.13 42.18 5.07
C SER A 365 -2.66 42.20 4.63
N GLU A 366 -1.75 42.59 5.52
CA GLU A 366 -0.31 42.63 5.23
C GLU A 366 0.25 41.26 4.82
N LYS A 367 -0.15 40.19 5.50
CA LYS A 367 0.30 38.82 5.18
C LYS A 367 -0.35 38.29 3.91
N LEU A 368 -1.61 38.64 3.67
CA LEU A 368 -2.33 38.28 2.46
C LEU A 368 -1.67 38.94 1.23
N ASP A 369 -1.42 40.24 1.30
CA ASP A 369 -0.79 41.02 0.23
C ASP A 369 0.64 40.52 -0.04
N SER A 370 1.39 40.19 1.01
CA SER A 370 2.73 39.61 0.89
C SER A 370 2.72 38.28 0.13
N LEU A 371 1.81 37.36 0.46
CA LEU A 371 1.71 36.06 -0.22
C LEU A 371 1.30 36.24 -1.69
N CYS A 372 0.35 37.14 -1.96
CA CYS A 372 -0.14 37.36 -3.33
C CYS A 372 0.84 38.14 -4.24
N SER A 373 1.88 38.77 -3.68
CA SER A 373 2.79 39.65 -4.42
C SER A 373 3.57 38.97 -5.56
N SER A 374 3.87 37.67 -5.42
CA SER A 374 4.57 36.83 -6.41
C SER A 374 3.67 36.36 -7.56
N GLY A 375 2.35 36.49 -7.45
CA GLY A 375 1.37 35.99 -8.44
C GLY A 375 1.05 34.50 -8.35
N PHE A 376 1.74 33.74 -7.48
CA PHE A 376 1.47 32.35 -7.16
C PHE A 376 1.85 32.05 -5.72
N ILE A 377 1.16 31.12 -5.07
CA ILE A 377 1.32 30.83 -3.66
C ILE A 377 2.00 29.48 -3.52
N VAL A 378 3.16 29.45 -2.85
CA VAL A 378 3.86 28.21 -2.52
C VAL A 378 3.36 27.67 -1.19
N TRP A 379 3.13 26.36 -1.10
CA TRP A 379 2.61 25.75 0.13
C TRP A 379 3.47 26.08 1.36
N SER A 380 4.80 25.94 1.26
CA SER A 380 5.72 26.13 2.39
C SER A 380 5.61 27.53 2.98
N GLU A 381 5.50 28.55 2.13
CA GLU A 381 5.33 29.94 2.52
C GLU A 381 3.98 30.19 3.18
N PHE A 382 2.90 29.69 2.56
CA PHE A 382 1.56 29.80 3.12
C PHE A 382 1.47 29.11 4.49
N TRP A 383 1.96 27.89 4.59
CA TRP A 383 1.94 27.11 5.82
C TRP A 383 2.77 27.80 6.92
N GLN A 384 3.93 28.37 6.57
CA GLN A 384 4.73 29.13 7.53
C GLN A 384 3.97 30.35 8.08
N VAL A 385 3.22 31.07 7.23
CA VAL A 385 2.37 32.19 7.67
C VAL A 385 1.29 31.72 8.66
N ILE A 386 0.70 30.54 8.45
CA ILE A 386 -0.27 29.97 9.41
C ILE A 386 0.40 29.67 10.75
N LEU A 387 1.58 29.03 10.73
CA LEU A 387 2.32 28.72 11.95
C LEU A 387 2.71 30.00 12.72
N ASP A 388 3.14 31.05 12.03
CA ASP A 388 3.49 32.34 12.64
C ASP A 388 2.26 33.02 13.28
N LEU A 389 1.10 32.95 12.64
CA LEU A 389 -0.16 33.48 13.18
C LEU A 389 -0.57 32.72 14.44
N ASP A 390 -0.51 31.39 14.40
CA ASP A 390 -0.80 30.57 15.58
C ASP A 390 0.18 30.89 16.72
N LYS A 391 1.48 31.10 16.43
CA LYS A 391 2.49 31.55 17.40
C LYS A 391 2.10 32.90 18.02
N SER A 392 1.63 33.85 17.21
CA SER A 392 1.23 35.19 17.67
C SER A 392 -0.01 35.19 18.56
N LEU A 393 -0.91 34.21 18.39
CA LEU A 393 -2.14 34.06 19.16
C LEU A 393 -1.96 33.24 20.46
N GLY A 394 -0.72 33.01 20.89
CA GLY A 394 -0.40 32.26 22.11
C GLY A 394 -0.19 30.76 21.90
N GLY A 395 -0.05 30.32 20.64
CA GLY A 395 0.11 28.92 20.25
C GLY A 395 -1.20 28.12 20.35
N LEU A 396 -1.33 27.06 19.54
CA LEU A 396 -2.40 26.10 19.75
C LEU A 396 -2.08 25.21 20.95
N LYS A 397 -3.05 25.08 21.86
CA LYS A 397 -2.95 24.20 23.03
C LYS A 397 -3.63 22.88 22.72
N ASP A 398 -2.85 21.82 22.63
CA ASP A 398 -3.38 20.45 22.64
C ASP A 398 -3.88 20.12 24.05
N SER A 399 -5.15 19.70 24.16
CA SER A 399 -5.77 19.32 25.43
C SER A 399 -5.09 18.14 26.13
N THR A 400 -4.32 17.33 25.39
CA THR A 400 -3.57 16.17 25.91
C THR A 400 -2.17 16.52 26.43
N GLY A 401 -1.66 17.73 26.14
CA GLY A 401 -0.32 18.16 26.53
C GLY A 401 0.84 17.44 25.84
N GLN A 402 0.58 16.52 24.91
CA GLN A 402 1.62 15.79 24.16
C GLN A 402 2.06 16.51 22.88
N MET A 403 1.38 17.60 22.50
CA MET A 403 1.71 18.44 21.33
C MET A 403 1.90 17.64 20.03
N GLY A 404 1.15 16.55 19.90
CA GLY A 404 1.22 15.66 18.74
C GLY A 404 2.46 14.76 18.67
N ARG A 405 3.21 14.58 19.78
CA ARG A 405 4.26 13.55 19.83
C ARG A 405 3.65 12.17 19.63
N LYS A 406 4.16 11.39 18.67
CA LYS A 406 3.75 10.00 18.46
C LYS A 406 4.93 9.06 18.60
N VAL A 407 4.70 7.92 19.25
CA VAL A 407 5.66 6.81 19.29
C VAL A 407 4.91 5.52 19.05
N PHE A 408 5.27 4.78 18.02
CA PHE A 408 4.60 3.54 17.63
C PHE A 408 5.55 2.61 16.88
N ASP A 409 5.12 1.36 16.72
CA ASP A 409 5.88 0.36 15.99
C ASP A 409 5.26 0.14 14.59
N LEU A 410 6.12 0.09 13.58
CA LEU A 410 5.80 -0.37 12.24
C LEU A 410 6.54 -1.68 11.95
N TYR A 411 5.98 -2.48 11.06
CA TYR A 411 6.54 -3.73 10.57
C TYR A 411 6.63 -3.66 9.06
N HIS A 412 7.80 -4.01 8.52
CA HIS A 412 8.08 -3.99 7.09
C HIS A 412 8.36 -5.40 6.60
N PHE A 413 7.54 -5.88 5.67
CA PHE A 413 7.70 -7.15 4.99
C PHE A 413 8.13 -6.93 3.54
N ASN A 414 9.34 -7.39 3.19
CA ASN A 414 9.90 -7.12 1.86
C ASN A 414 9.50 -8.14 0.78
N GLY A 415 9.08 -9.36 1.15
CA GLY A 415 8.62 -10.40 0.22
C GLY A 415 9.69 -10.98 -0.75
N ILE A 416 10.95 -10.52 -0.70
CA ILE A 416 12.02 -10.91 -1.64
C ILE A 416 12.68 -12.21 -1.18
N ALA A 417 12.79 -13.22 -2.06
CA ALA A 417 13.56 -14.44 -1.82
C ALA A 417 14.72 -14.66 -2.82
N LYS A 418 15.29 -13.60 -3.39
CA LYS A 418 16.25 -13.68 -4.51
C LYS A 418 17.70 -13.85 -4.03
N SER A 419 18.39 -14.93 -4.37
CA SER A 419 19.86 -14.95 -4.25
C SER A 419 20.48 -13.93 -5.21
N ASP A 420 21.18 -12.90 -4.71
CA ASP A 420 21.95 -11.99 -5.56
C ASP A 420 23.08 -12.73 -6.27
N LEU A 421 22.90 -13.03 -7.56
CA LEU A 421 23.97 -13.54 -8.42
C LEU A 421 24.72 -12.43 -9.18
N ASN A 422 24.33 -11.15 -9.02
CA ASN A 422 24.92 -10.03 -9.77
C ASN A 422 25.41 -8.90 -8.85
N GLY A 423 26.38 -9.21 -8.00
CA GLY A 423 27.13 -8.23 -7.21
C GLY A 423 28.50 -8.78 -6.86
N SER A 424 29.54 -8.24 -7.48
CA SER A 424 30.94 -8.65 -7.39
C SER A 424 31.46 -8.71 -5.95
N GLN A 425 31.60 -9.91 -5.40
CA GLN A 425 32.77 -10.40 -4.64
C GLN A 425 32.53 -11.86 -4.27
N ALA A 426 33.11 -12.78 -5.04
CA ALA A 426 33.31 -14.14 -4.61
C ALA A 426 34.32 -14.13 -3.45
N THR A 427 33.83 -14.01 -2.21
CA THR A 427 34.59 -14.44 -1.04
C THR A 427 34.68 -15.95 -1.09
N SER A 428 35.92 -16.45 -1.19
CA SER A 428 36.26 -17.86 -1.15
C SER A 428 35.97 -18.44 0.24
N GLY A 429 34.77 -19.00 0.41
CA GLY A 429 34.36 -19.71 1.62
C GLY A 429 32.86 -19.97 1.56
N GLY A 430 32.47 -21.23 1.36
CA GLY A 430 31.13 -21.62 0.92
C GLY A 430 29.99 -21.23 1.85
N GLU A 431 29.03 -20.51 1.29
CA GLU A 431 27.58 -20.72 1.32
C GLU A 431 26.99 -19.61 0.42
N THR A 432 26.29 -19.96 -0.66
CA THR A 432 25.56 -18.96 -1.44
C THR A 432 24.52 -18.29 -0.54
N PRO A 433 24.51 -16.96 -0.36
CA PRO A 433 23.54 -16.32 0.51
C PRO A 433 22.13 -16.54 -0.04
N ILE A 434 21.36 -17.41 0.62
CA ILE A 434 19.93 -17.59 0.37
C ILE A 434 19.26 -16.32 0.90
N GLN A 435 18.96 -15.33 0.05
CA GLN A 435 18.06 -14.26 0.51
C GLN A 435 16.69 -14.88 0.76
N ARG A 436 16.15 -14.59 1.93
CA ARG A 436 14.79 -14.95 2.33
C ARG A 436 14.01 -13.66 2.56
N PRO A 437 12.67 -13.72 2.49
CA PRO A 437 11.86 -12.61 2.91
C PRO A 437 12.22 -12.22 4.34
N ARG A 438 12.17 -10.94 4.64
CA ARG A 438 12.46 -10.37 5.96
C ARG A 438 11.27 -9.60 6.47
N LEU A 439 11.07 -9.69 7.78
CA LEU A 439 10.13 -8.89 8.54
C LEU A 439 10.93 -8.01 9.50
N THR A 440 11.06 -6.73 9.20
CA THR A 440 11.80 -5.77 10.03
C THR A 440 10.81 -4.98 10.88
N LYS A 441 11.03 -4.97 12.20
CA LYS A 441 10.31 -4.09 13.11
C LYS A 441 11.03 -2.74 13.22
N LEU A 442 10.31 -1.65 12.96
CA LEU A 442 10.79 -0.28 13.11
C LEU A 442 10.05 0.39 14.28
N ARG A 443 10.81 0.98 15.21
CA ARG A 443 10.27 1.90 16.19
C ARG A 443 10.29 3.30 15.61
N VAL A 444 9.12 3.92 15.48
CA VAL A 444 8.93 5.25 14.91
C VAL A 444 8.63 6.24 16.03
N SER A 445 9.35 7.36 16.04
CA SER A 445 9.03 8.51 16.87
C SER A 445 8.84 9.75 16.01
N VAL A 446 7.69 10.39 16.15
CA VAL A 446 7.36 11.66 15.49
C VAL A 446 7.44 12.74 16.57
N PRO A 447 8.45 13.62 16.55
CA PRO A 447 8.57 14.69 17.53
C PRO A 447 7.40 15.67 17.38
N PRO A 448 6.98 16.33 18.48
CA PRO A 448 5.94 17.35 18.42
C PRO A 448 6.43 18.50 17.52
N ARG A 449 5.50 19.13 16.80
CA ARG A 449 5.81 20.28 15.92
C ARG A 449 6.33 21.48 16.68
N TRP A 450 5.97 21.56 17.96
CA TRP A 450 6.35 22.61 18.88
C TRP A 450 7.14 21.99 20.01
N THR A 451 8.38 22.44 20.20
CA THR A 451 9.10 22.20 21.45
C THR A 451 9.18 23.49 22.24
N PRO A 452 8.91 23.49 23.56
CA PRO A 452 9.24 24.63 24.42
C PRO A 452 10.75 24.97 24.38
N GLU A 453 11.62 24.04 23.98
CA GLU A 453 13.04 24.31 23.79
C GLU A 453 13.32 25.28 22.62
N GLU A 454 12.55 25.23 21.51
CA GLU A 454 12.61 26.27 20.45
C GLU A 454 12.13 27.64 20.97
N PHE A 455 11.22 27.67 21.94
CA PHE A 455 10.78 28.89 22.61
C PHE A 455 11.87 29.48 23.52
N MET A 456 12.71 28.65 24.16
CA MET A 456 13.82 29.12 24.99
C MET A 456 15.08 29.45 24.18
N ALA A 457 15.26 28.86 22.99
CA ALA A 457 16.38 29.15 22.10
C ALA A 457 16.25 30.51 21.39
N ASP A 458 15.03 30.97 21.12
CA ASP A 458 14.75 32.31 20.52
C ASP A 458 14.78 33.45 21.56
N VAL A 459 14.75 33.15 22.86
CA VAL A 459 14.96 34.14 23.92
C VAL A 459 16.45 34.20 24.21
N ALA A 460 17.16 35.01 23.42
CA ALA A 460 18.56 35.34 23.65
C ALA A 460 18.79 35.71 25.13
N VAL A 461 19.53 34.86 25.85
CA VAL A 461 20.13 35.25 27.13
C VAL A 461 21.34 36.12 26.79
N PRO A 462 21.41 37.37 27.28
CA PRO A 462 22.59 38.20 27.04
C PRO A 462 23.80 37.56 27.72
N SER A 463 24.92 37.63 27.01
CA SER A 463 26.24 37.22 27.47
C SER A 463 26.56 37.78 28.86
N GLY A 464 26.93 36.90 29.80
CA GLY A 464 27.39 37.35 31.12
C GLY A 464 27.76 36.25 32.10
N ALA A 465 29.06 36.12 32.33
CA ALA A 465 29.75 35.64 33.53
C ALA A 465 29.88 34.13 33.78
N ALA A 466 31.14 33.77 34.07
CA ALA A 466 31.65 32.46 34.39
C ALA A 466 31.34 32.01 35.83
N GLY A 467 31.27 30.68 35.99
CA GLY A 467 31.71 29.96 37.20
C GLY A 467 30.64 29.63 38.24
N SER A 468 30.28 28.34 38.35
CA SER A 468 30.58 27.52 39.54
C SER A 468 30.10 26.09 39.32
N GLU A 469 30.97 25.12 39.57
CA GLU A 469 30.66 23.70 39.69
C GLU A 469 29.63 23.46 40.80
N SER A 470 28.61 22.66 40.54
CA SER A 470 27.97 21.87 41.59
C SER A 470 27.44 20.56 41.02
N SER A 471 27.92 19.46 41.60
CA SER A 471 27.59 18.09 41.28
C SER A 471 26.16 17.77 41.72
N GLY A 472 25.28 17.50 40.77
CA GLY A 472 23.97 16.88 40.99
C GLY A 472 23.91 15.55 40.25
N LYS A 473 23.60 14.47 40.97
CA LYS A 473 23.34 13.13 40.41
C LYS A 473 22.13 13.20 39.48
N ASP A 474 22.37 13.25 38.17
CA ASP A 474 21.34 13.01 37.18
C ASP A 474 21.13 11.50 37.00
N THR A 475 19.94 11.06 37.39
CA THR A 475 19.29 9.84 36.91
C THR A 475 19.54 9.68 35.42
N GLU A 476 20.14 8.56 35.04
CA GLU A 476 20.42 8.15 33.66
C GLU A 476 19.10 8.08 32.86
N VAL A 477 18.67 9.22 32.29
CA VAL A 477 17.68 9.23 31.22
C VAL A 477 18.41 8.62 30.03
N ALA A 478 18.04 7.38 29.68
CA ALA A 478 18.60 6.67 28.54
C ALA A 478 18.62 7.62 27.32
N LYS A 479 19.83 7.92 26.83
CA LYS A 479 20.01 8.76 25.63
C LYS A 479 19.17 8.14 24.51
N PRO A 480 18.35 8.92 23.78
CA PRO A 480 17.62 8.40 22.63
C PRO A 480 18.63 7.82 21.64
N GLU A 481 18.37 6.59 21.17
CA GLU A 481 19.22 5.93 20.17
C GLU A 481 19.35 6.82 18.93
N PRO A 482 20.55 6.88 18.31
CA PRO A 482 20.78 7.74 17.17
C PRO A 482 19.87 7.33 16.00
N PRO A 483 19.26 8.31 15.31
CA PRO A 483 18.34 8.04 14.22
C PRO A 483 19.02 7.22 13.11
N GLN A 484 18.38 6.13 12.69
CA GLN A 484 18.85 5.32 11.58
C GLN A 484 18.16 5.75 10.27
N HIS A 485 18.83 5.57 9.12
CA HIS A 485 18.31 5.95 7.80
C HIS A 485 18.35 4.79 6.81
N ALA A 486 17.27 4.65 6.05
CA ALA A 486 17.09 3.74 4.92
C ALA A 486 16.03 4.35 3.99
N PRO A 487 15.97 4.00 2.69
CA PRO A 487 14.97 4.55 1.77
C PRO A 487 13.51 4.40 2.23
N LEU A 488 13.20 3.33 2.98
CA LEU A 488 11.87 3.15 3.60
C LEU A 488 11.51 4.30 4.56
N VAL A 489 12.49 4.84 5.30
CA VAL A 489 12.28 5.95 6.24
C VAL A 489 11.83 7.20 5.49
N ASP A 490 12.30 7.42 4.27
CA ASP A 490 11.87 8.55 3.45
C ASP A 490 10.42 8.39 2.98
N CYS A 491 9.97 7.17 2.67
CA CYS A 491 8.55 6.87 2.45
C CYS A 491 7.71 7.12 3.72
N ILE A 492 8.17 6.68 4.89
CA ILE A 492 7.47 6.90 6.17
C ILE A 492 7.30 8.41 6.44
N ARG A 493 8.31 9.21 6.12
CA ARG A 493 8.28 10.66 6.29
C ARG A 493 7.26 11.37 5.41
N THR A 494 6.80 10.77 4.31
CA THR A 494 5.73 11.36 3.50
C THR A 494 4.34 11.23 4.13
N ARG A 495 4.16 10.30 5.08
CA ARG A 495 2.95 10.17 5.93
C ARG A 495 3.10 10.85 7.29
N TRP A 496 4.25 10.67 7.94
CA TRP A 496 4.56 11.29 9.23
C TRP A 496 5.78 12.19 9.09
N PRO A 497 5.59 13.47 8.77
CA PRO A 497 6.68 14.42 8.66
C PRO A 497 7.53 14.43 9.93
N ARG A 498 8.86 14.50 9.78
CA ARG A 498 9.85 14.47 10.89
C ARG A 498 9.97 13.14 11.63
N ALA A 499 9.37 12.06 11.12
CA ALA A 499 9.56 10.73 11.68
C ALA A 499 11.05 10.37 11.77
N VAL A 500 11.42 9.87 12.94
CA VAL A 500 12.70 9.22 13.22
C VAL A 500 12.42 7.75 13.43
N CYS A 501 13.18 6.88 12.76
CA CYS A 501 13.02 5.44 12.81
C CYS A 501 14.27 4.77 13.36
N ASN A 502 14.07 3.74 14.17
CA ASN A 502 15.12 2.86 14.69
C ASN A 502 14.71 1.40 14.49
N TRP A 503 15.65 0.53 14.18
CA TRP A 503 15.44 -0.91 14.07
C TRP A 503 16.66 -1.67 14.59
N ALA A 504 16.50 -2.98 14.79
CA ALA A 504 17.60 -3.88 15.14
C ALA A 504 17.90 -4.81 13.95
N GLY A 505 19.18 -5.13 13.75
CA GLY A 505 19.63 -5.99 12.67
C GLY A 505 19.78 -5.26 11.32
N ASP A 506 19.54 -5.99 10.23
CA ASP A 506 19.71 -5.47 8.87
C ASP A 506 18.74 -4.31 8.57
N PRO A 507 19.18 -3.33 7.75
CA PRO A 507 18.31 -2.26 7.28
C PRO A 507 17.12 -2.79 6.47
N PRO A 508 15.93 -2.20 6.64
CA PRO A 508 14.77 -2.56 5.82
C PRO A 508 15.06 -2.21 4.35
N SER A 509 14.88 -3.19 3.45
CA SER A 509 15.14 -3.00 2.00
C SER A 509 13.84 -2.95 1.21
N ILE A 510 13.65 -1.87 0.48
CA ILE A 510 12.57 -1.69 -0.50
C ILE A 510 13.07 -1.72 -1.94
N VAL A 511 14.38 -1.93 -2.16
CA VAL A 511 15.04 -1.93 -3.47
C VAL A 511 15.55 -3.31 -3.82
#